data_AF-A0A4Y0BQM9-F1
#
_entry.id   AF-A0A4Y0BQM9-F1
#
_cell.length_a   1.000
_cell.length_b   1.000
_cell.length_c   1.000
_cell.angle_alpha   90.00
_cell.angle_beta   90.00
_cell.angle_gamma   90.00
#
_symmetry.space_group_name_H-M   'P 1'
#
loop_
_entity.id
_entity.type
_entity.pdbx_description
1 polymer ?
#
loop_
_entity_poly.entity_id
_entity_poly.type
_entity_poly.pdbx_seq_one_letter_code
_entity_poly.pdbx_strand_id
1 'polypeptide(L)'
;MNRLLVGTFLLSAVSIALIQGGTIASGPGRKLNIPAFNNAGKTVGLEVWRVENFQPVVIPKAEHGKFYTGDSYIVMNTKEDKNKVKSHDIHFWLGTKTTQDEAGSAAILSVQLDDLLGGVPVQHREVEGTESDLFLSYFKGGVRYLEGGRCQWLQARNHQRSTGAKRLFPHQGLEKHPRAAGRASGVGHEQGDCFILECGS
;
A
#
# COMPACT_ATOMS: atom_id res chain seq x y z
N MET A 1 -19.43 -22.45 -68.81
CA MET A 1 -18.72 -23.41 -67.93
C MET A 1 -17.75 -22.63 -67.05
N ASN A 2 -18.14 -22.36 -65.80
CA ASN A 2 -17.36 -22.49 -64.58
C ASN A 2 -18.08 -21.76 -63.45
N ARG A 3 -18.25 -22.52 -62.36
CA ARG A 3 -19.10 -22.26 -61.20
C ARG A 3 -18.25 -21.73 -60.04
N LEU A 4 -18.97 -21.13 -59.07
CA LEU A 4 -18.62 -20.97 -57.64
C LEU A 4 -17.55 -19.91 -57.33
N LEU A 5 -17.53 -19.19 -56.20
CA LEU A 5 -18.16 -19.40 -54.88
C LEU A 5 -18.20 -18.04 -54.14
N VAL A 6 -19.36 -17.76 -53.55
CA VAL A 6 -19.65 -17.05 -52.29
C VAL A 6 -18.53 -16.22 -51.64
N GLY A 7 -18.79 -14.92 -51.45
CA GLY A 7 -18.08 -14.06 -50.51
C GLY A 7 -19.08 -13.24 -49.71
N THR A 8 -19.79 -13.89 -48.78
CA THR A 8 -20.63 -13.25 -47.77
C THR A 8 -19.76 -12.31 -46.92
N PHE A 9 -20.00 -11.00 -47.04
CA PHE A 9 -19.47 -10.00 -46.11
C PHE A 9 -20.13 -10.22 -44.73
N LEU A 10 -19.43 -10.94 -43.86
CA LEU A 10 -19.74 -11.00 -42.44
C LEU A 10 -19.45 -9.62 -41.85
N LEU A 11 -20.52 -8.86 -41.56
CA LEU A 11 -20.46 -7.77 -40.59
C LEU A 11 -20.13 -8.37 -39.23
N SER A 12 -18.86 -8.31 -38.82
CA SER A 12 -18.51 -8.50 -37.41
C SER A 12 -18.93 -7.24 -36.66
N ALA A 13 -20.14 -7.27 -36.10
CA ALA A 13 -20.55 -6.33 -35.09
C ALA A 13 -19.64 -6.49 -33.87
N VAL A 14 -18.68 -5.58 -33.71
CA VAL A 14 -17.94 -5.40 -32.46
C VAL A 14 -18.94 -4.79 -31.48
N SER A 15 -19.63 -5.66 -30.74
CA SER A 15 -20.42 -5.26 -29.58
C SER A 15 -19.46 -4.69 -28.55
N ILE A 16 -19.35 -3.36 -28.51
CA ILE A 16 -18.79 -2.63 -27.38
C ILE A 16 -19.71 -2.92 -26.20
N ALA A 17 -19.33 -3.89 -25.37
CA ALA A 17 -19.94 -4.08 -24.07
C ALA A 17 -19.61 -2.84 -23.24
N LEU A 18 -20.57 -1.93 -23.16
CA LEU A 18 -20.65 -0.94 -22.09
C LEU A 18 -20.64 -1.73 -20.78
N ILE A 19 -19.48 -1.84 -20.14
CA ILE A 19 -19.41 -2.23 -18.73
C ILE A 19 -20.09 -1.08 -18.00
N GLN A 20 -21.39 -1.23 -17.77
CA GLN A 20 -22.11 -0.45 -16.79
C GLN A 20 -21.35 -0.66 -15.47
N GLY A 21 -20.64 0.37 -15.03
CA GLY A 21 -20.14 0.43 -13.67
C GLY A 21 -21.31 0.18 -12.76
N GLY A 22 -21.33 -0.98 -12.13
CA GLY A 22 -22.35 -1.33 -11.14
C GLY A 22 -22.22 -0.35 -10.00
N THR A 23 -23.10 0.66 -9.98
CA THR A 23 -23.34 1.47 -8.80
C THR A 23 -23.81 0.51 -7.71
N ILE A 24 -22.93 0.15 -6.79
CA ILE A 24 -23.34 -0.52 -5.56
C ILE A 24 -24.17 0.53 -4.83
N ALA A 25 -25.49 0.37 -4.83
CA ALA A 25 -26.38 1.19 -4.05
C ALA A 25 -25.95 1.07 -2.57
N SER A 26 -25.42 2.16 -2.01
CA SER A 26 -25.14 2.29 -0.60
C SER A 26 -26.47 2.19 0.16
N GLY A 27 -26.69 1.06 0.85
CA GLY A 27 -27.84 0.89 1.73
C GLY A 27 -27.86 1.92 2.87
N PRO A 28 -29.01 2.15 3.51
CA PRO A 28 -29.14 3.21 4.50
C PRO A 28 -28.30 2.91 5.75
N GLY A 29 -27.33 3.80 6.02
CA GLY A 29 -27.17 4.38 7.36
C GLY A 29 -26.37 3.62 8.42
N ARG A 30 -25.44 2.72 8.09
CA ARG A 30 -24.33 2.47 9.03
C ARG A 30 -23.25 3.51 8.78
N LYS A 31 -23.23 4.59 9.58
CA LYS A 31 -22.03 5.41 9.71
C LYS A 31 -20.89 4.49 10.18
N LEU A 32 -20.01 4.12 9.25
CA LEU A 32 -18.79 3.41 9.60
C LEU A 32 -17.92 4.39 10.38
N ASN A 33 -17.87 4.22 11.70
CA ASN A 33 -17.05 5.03 12.58
C ASN A 33 -15.62 4.53 12.48
N ILE A 34 -14.82 5.18 11.63
CA ILE A 34 -13.39 4.96 11.51
C ILE A 34 -12.71 6.12 12.25
N PRO A 35 -12.18 5.90 13.47
CA PRO A 35 -11.69 6.99 14.30
C PRO A 35 -10.65 7.88 13.63
N ALA A 36 -9.81 7.30 12.78
CA ALA A 36 -8.77 8.01 12.04
C ALA A 36 -9.31 8.99 10.99
N PHE A 37 -10.57 8.84 10.54
CA PHE A 37 -11.21 9.72 9.56
C PHE A 37 -12.15 10.77 10.20
N ASN A 38 -12.37 10.74 11.51
CA ASN A 38 -13.32 11.66 12.18
C ASN A 38 -13.00 13.16 12.00
N ASN A 39 -11.74 13.48 11.66
CA ASN A 39 -11.29 14.85 11.40
C ASN A 39 -10.83 15.09 9.95
N ALA A 40 -10.96 14.09 9.09
CA ALA A 40 -10.55 14.17 7.69
C ALA A 40 -11.34 15.29 6.97
N GLY A 41 -10.64 16.11 6.19
CA GLY A 41 -11.26 17.11 5.31
C GLY A 41 -11.71 18.38 6.02
N LYS A 42 -11.52 18.48 7.34
CA LYS A 42 -11.88 19.68 8.10
C LYS A 42 -10.92 20.83 7.85
N THR A 43 -9.63 20.55 7.66
CA THR A 43 -8.60 21.56 7.43
C THR A 43 -8.07 21.49 6.00
N VAL A 44 -7.81 22.65 5.40
CA VAL A 44 -7.13 22.74 4.10
C VAL A 44 -5.72 22.16 4.22
N GLY A 45 -5.33 21.35 3.24
CA GLY A 45 -4.02 20.72 3.16
C GLY A 45 -4.06 19.21 2.93
N LEU A 46 -2.90 18.59 3.13
CA LEU A 46 -2.65 17.18 2.87
C LEU A 46 -2.75 16.36 4.16
N GLU A 47 -3.52 15.28 4.09
CA GLU A 47 -3.64 14.25 5.12
C GLU A 47 -3.26 12.90 4.51
N VAL A 48 -2.45 12.12 5.24
CA VAL A 48 -1.91 10.85 4.76
C VAL A 48 -2.13 9.78 5.82
N TRP A 49 -2.63 8.63 5.38
CA TRP A 49 -2.81 7.45 6.20
C TRP A 49 -2.10 6.26 5.54
N ARG A 50 -1.50 5.41 6.37
CA ARG A 50 -1.02 4.08 5.95
C ARG A 50 -2.06 3.04 6.31
N VAL A 51 -2.29 2.08 5.42
CA VAL A 51 -3.16 0.94 5.71
C VAL A 51 -2.39 -0.07 6.53
N GLU A 52 -2.96 -0.40 7.68
CA GLU A 52 -2.33 -1.23 8.69
C GLU A 52 -3.37 -2.16 9.30
N ASN A 53 -3.27 -3.48 9.06
CA ASN A 53 -4.24 -4.46 9.56
C ASN A 53 -5.69 -4.07 9.22
N PHE A 54 -5.95 -3.73 7.96
CA PHE A 54 -7.28 -3.30 7.49
C PHE A 54 -7.78 -1.98 8.10
N GLN A 55 -6.92 -1.18 8.73
CA GLN A 55 -7.27 0.09 9.35
C GLN A 55 -6.36 1.22 8.87
N PRO A 56 -6.88 2.45 8.69
CA PRO A 56 -6.06 3.60 8.35
C PRO A 56 -5.37 4.17 9.60
N VAL A 57 -4.05 4.32 9.52
CA VAL A 57 -3.20 4.89 10.57
C VAL A 57 -2.61 6.21 10.07
N VAL A 58 -2.82 7.30 10.81
CA VAL A 58 -2.35 8.64 10.44
C VAL A 58 -0.82 8.68 10.37
N ILE A 59 -0.29 9.25 9.28
CA ILE A 59 1.14 9.47 9.10
C ILE A 59 1.49 10.91 9.48
N PRO A 60 2.49 11.12 10.37
CA PRO A 60 2.96 12.45 10.72
C PRO A 60 3.44 13.25 9.50
N LYS A 61 3.23 14.57 9.52
CA LYS A 61 3.62 15.46 8.40
C LYS A 61 5.11 15.39 8.03
N ALA A 62 5.98 15.08 8.99
CA ALA A 62 7.42 14.92 8.77
C ALA A 62 7.78 13.68 7.91
N GLU A 63 6.85 12.75 7.77
CA GLU A 63 7.00 11.51 6.99
C GLU A 63 6.23 11.55 5.67
N HIS A 64 5.50 12.63 5.39
CA HIS A 64 4.81 12.81 4.10
C HIS A 64 5.82 12.77 2.96
N GLY A 65 5.49 12.01 1.91
CA GLY A 65 6.37 11.77 0.77
C GLY A 65 7.26 10.54 0.90
N LYS A 66 7.27 9.86 2.05
CA LYS A 66 7.95 8.56 2.23
C LYS A 66 6.90 7.45 2.14
N PHE A 67 7.05 6.57 1.16
CA PHE A 67 6.13 5.45 0.94
C PHE A 67 6.90 4.15 0.96
N TYR A 68 6.43 3.18 1.76
CA TYR A 68 7.00 1.84 1.76
C TYR A 68 6.42 1.01 0.61
N THR A 69 7.28 0.38 -0.18
CA THR A 69 6.90 -0.39 -1.38
C THR A 69 6.04 -1.61 -1.05
N GLY A 70 6.15 -2.13 0.17
CA GLY A 70 5.37 -3.26 0.68
C GLY A 70 4.02 -2.90 1.30
N ASP A 71 3.61 -1.62 1.28
CA ASP A 71 2.41 -1.13 1.96
C ASP A 71 1.47 -0.37 1.00
N SER A 72 0.24 -0.14 1.44
CA SER A 72 -0.74 0.72 0.77
C SER A 72 -1.07 1.96 1.60
N TYR A 73 -1.38 3.08 0.93
CA TYR A 73 -1.62 4.38 1.56
C TYR A 73 -2.87 5.04 1.02
N ILE A 74 -3.44 5.93 1.82
CA ILE A 74 -4.52 6.83 1.43
C ILE A 74 -3.99 8.25 1.65
N VAL A 75 -4.06 9.07 0.61
CA VAL A 75 -3.62 10.46 0.60
C VAL A 75 -4.82 11.30 0.20
N MET A 76 -5.20 12.24 1.04
CA MET A 76 -6.28 13.17 0.74
C MET A 76 -5.77 14.58 0.76
N ASN A 77 -6.10 15.34 -0.29
CA ASN A 77 -5.81 16.74 -0.36
C ASN A 77 -7.11 17.54 -0.33
N THR A 78 -7.22 18.45 0.64
CA THR A 78 -8.36 19.37 0.77
C THR A 78 -7.97 20.75 0.28
N LYS A 79 -8.71 21.26 -0.70
CA LYS A 79 -8.58 22.62 -1.24
C LYS A 79 -9.78 23.45 -0.82
N GLU A 80 -9.62 24.76 -0.74
CA GLU A 80 -10.71 25.70 -0.48
C GLU A 80 -10.70 26.78 -1.56
N ASP A 81 -11.84 27.00 -2.21
CA ASP A 81 -12.01 28.04 -3.23
C ASP A 81 -12.34 29.40 -2.60
N LYS A 82 -12.34 30.47 -3.40
CA LYS A 82 -12.66 31.85 -2.98
C LYS A 82 -14.02 31.98 -2.29
N ASN A 83 -14.95 31.10 -2.63
CA ASN A 83 -16.29 31.02 -2.02
C ASN A 83 -16.32 30.23 -0.70
N LYS A 84 -15.17 29.84 -0.15
CA LYS A 84 -15.01 28.98 1.04
C LYS A 84 -15.64 27.60 0.89
N VAL A 85 -15.82 27.15 -0.35
CA VAL A 85 -16.28 25.80 -0.67
C VAL A 85 -15.05 24.89 -0.70
N LYS A 86 -15.11 23.80 0.06
CA LYS A 86 -14.03 22.82 0.11
C LYS A 86 -14.23 21.75 -0.95
N SER A 87 -13.14 21.37 -1.60
CA SER A 87 -13.07 20.24 -2.51
C SER A 87 -11.97 19.29 -2.07
N HIS A 88 -12.16 18.02 -2.35
CA HIS A 88 -11.28 16.95 -1.87
C HIS A 88 -10.87 16.05 -3.03
N ASP A 89 -9.58 15.75 -3.09
CA ASP A 89 -9.01 14.72 -3.96
C ASP A 89 -8.51 13.59 -3.06
N ILE A 90 -9.06 12.38 -3.22
CA ILE A 90 -8.65 11.17 -2.49
C ILE A 90 -7.83 10.32 -3.44
N HIS A 91 -6.63 9.95 -3.02
CA HIS A 91 -5.72 9.09 -3.75
C HIS A 91 -5.45 7.85 -2.91
N PHE A 92 -5.64 6.66 -3.45
CA PHE A 92 -5.13 5.44 -2.82
C PHE A 92 -3.91 4.95 -3.59
N TRP A 93 -2.77 4.95 -2.89
CA TRP A 93 -1.48 4.60 -3.45
C TRP A 93 -1.14 3.15 -3.11
N LEU A 94 -0.70 2.40 -4.11
CA LEU A 94 -0.41 0.98 -4.02
C LEU A 94 1.08 0.74 -4.30
N GLY A 95 1.79 0.26 -3.29
CA GLY A 95 3.17 -0.16 -3.44
C GLY A 95 3.28 -1.40 -4.33
N THR A 96 4.37 -1.52 -5.08
CA THR A 96 4.61 -2.65 -5.99
C THR A 96 4.67 -4.01 -5.27
N LYS A 97 5.00 -4.03 -3.97
CA LYS A 97 5.10 -5.22 -3.12
C LYS A 97 3.98 -5.31 -2.09
N THR A 98 2.97 -4.44 -2.17
CA THR A 98 1.80 -4.51 -1.29
C THR A 98 1.03 -5.81 -1.52
N THR A 99 0.37 -6.33 -0.48
CA THR A 99 -0.45 -7.53 -0.63
C THR A 99 -1.82 -7.20 -1.21
N GLN A 100 -2.48 -8.21 -1.77
CA GLN A 100 -3.80 -8.05 -2.37
C GLN A 100 -4.85 -7.60 -1.34
N ASP A 101 -4.77 -8.09 -0.11
CA ASP A 101 -5.68 -7.73 0.98
C ASP A 101 -5.47 -6.29 1.45
N GLU A 102 -4.23 -5.80 1.52
CA GLU A 102 -3.96 -4.38 1.83
C GLU A 102 -4.37 -3.45 0.70
N ALA A 103 -4.11 -3.82 -0.55
CA ALA A 103 -4.55 -3.04 -1.71
C ALA A 103 -6.09 -2.95 -1.77
N GLY A 104 -6.78 -4.07 -1.54
CA GLY A 104 -8.24 -4.11 -1.43
C GLY A 104 -8.75 -3.27 -0.26
N SER A 105 -8.06 -3.30 0.88
CA SER A 105 -8.39 -2.47 2.03
C SER A 105 -8.25 -0.99 1.73
N ALA A 106 -7.18 -0.56 1.05
CA ALA A 106 -6.98 0.83 0.66
C ALA A 106 -8.13 1.35 -0.21
N ALA A 107 -8.56 0.55 -1.20
CA ALA A 107 -9.68 0.89 -2.07
C ALA A 107 -11.03 0.95 -1.30
N ILE A 108 -11.30 0.01 -0.40
CA ILE A 108 -12.53 0.04 0.40
C ILE A 108 -12.53 1.23 1.36
N LEU A 109 -11.40 1.50 2.01
CA LEU A 109 -11.25 2.63 2.93
C LEU A 109 -11.35 3.98 2.22
N SER A 110 -10.89 4.10 0.96
CA SER A 110 -11.04 5.33 0.18
C SER A 110 -12.50 5.60 -0.17
N VAL A 111 -13.28 4.56 -0.51
CA VAL A 111 -14.73 4.68 -0.72
C VAL A 111 -15.45 5.07 0.57
N GLN A 112 -15.05 4.51 1.71
CA GLN A 112 -15.64 4.88 3.00
C GLN A 112 -15.31 6.33 3.39
N LEU A 113 -14.10 6.81 3.07
CA LEU A 113 -13.74 8.21 3.25
C LEU A 113 -14.54 9.14 2.34
N ASP A 114 -14.77 8.72 1.09
CA ASP A 114 -15.61 9.43 0.13
C ASP A 114 -17.06 9.57 0.63
N ASP A 115 -17.66 8.48 1.11
CA ASP A 115 -18.99 8.46 1.72
C ASP A 115 -19.09 9.40 2.93
N LEU A 116 -18.04 9.46 3.77
CA LEU A 116 -17.97 10.35 4.94
C LEU A 116 -17.95 11.84 4.54
N LEU A 117 -17.44 12.15 3.35
CA LEU A 117 -17.37 13.49 2.77
C LEU A 117 -18.55 13.78 1.83
N GLY A 118 -19.56 12.90 1.80
CA GLY A 118 -20.80 13.09 1.05
C GLY A 118 -20.72 12.70 -0.42
N GLY A 119 -19.74 11.88 -0.83
CA GLY A 119 -19.59 11.39 -2.21
C GLY A 119 -19.23 12.48 -3.24
N VAL A 120 -18.70 13.61 -2.75
CA VAL A 120 -18.21 14.74 -3.55
C VAL A 120 -16.73 14.58 -3.97
N PRO A 121 -15.83 13.99 -3.14
CA PRO A 121 -14.43 13.84 -3.51
C PRO A 121 -14.18 13.10 -4.84
N VAL A 122 -13.08 13.45 -5.51
CA VAL A 122 -12.60 12.70 -6.67
C VAL A 122 -11.62 11.62 -6.19
N GLN A 123 -11.87 10.36 -6.58
CA GLN A 123 -11.01 9.23 -6.23
C GLN A 123 -10.00 8.91 -7.35
N HIS A 124 -8.74 8.77 -6.96
CA HIS A 124 -7.61 8.50 -7.86
C HIS A 124 -6.88 7.23 -7.41
N ARG A 125 -6.57 6.35 -8.37
CA ARG A 125 -5.74 5.17 -8.13
C ARG A 125 -4.30 5.48 -8.50
N GLU A 126 -3.41 5.43 -7.53
CA GLU A 126 -1.98 5.68 -7.72
C GLU A 126 -1.21 4.37 -7.55
N VAL A 127 -0.28 4.09 -8.46
CA VAL A 127 0.61 2.93 -8.38
C VAL A 127 2.04 3.43 -8.34
N GLU A 128 2.85 2.82 -7.49
CA GLU A 128 4.28 3.11 -7.40
C GLU A 128 4.95 3.18 -8.78
N GLY A 129 5.57 4.33 -9.08
CA GLY A 129 6.30 4.59 -10.32
C GLY A 129 5.45 5.03 -11.52
N THR A 130 4.12 5.06 -11.38
CA THR A 130 3.19 5.56 -12.41
C THR A 130 2.13 6.50 -11.82
N GLU A 131 2.50 7.26 -10.80
CA GLU A 131 1.60 8.19 -10.14
C GLU A 131 1.23 9.36 -11.04
N SER A 132 0.04 9.91 -10.83
CA SER A 132 -0.44 11.09 -11.52
C SER A 132 0.41 12.34 -11.18
N ASP A 133 0.53 13.25 -12.13
CA ASP A 133 1.19 14.55 -11.91
C ASP A 133 0.53 15.33 -10.76
N LEU A 134 -0.79 15.17 -10.61
CA LEU A 134 -1.55 15.77 -9.51
C LEU A 134 -1.06 15.25 -8.15
N PHE A 135 -0.92 13.93 -7.99
CA PHE A 135 -0.41 13.32 -6.77
C PHE A 135 1.02 13.76 -6.46
N LEU A 136 1.90 13.72 -7.46
CA LEU A 136 3.30 14.13 -7.32
C LEU A 136 3.41 15.62 -6.93
N SER A 137 2.48 16.47 -7.41
CA SER A 137 2.49 17.91 -7.13
C SER A 137 2.33 18.27 -5.64
N TYR A 138 1.79 17.36 -4.83
CA TYR A 138 1.60 17.57 -3.39
C TYR A 138 2.92 17.49 -2.61
N PHE A 139 3.87 16.69 -3.09
CA PHE A 139 5.15 16.44 -2.41
C PHE A 139 6.25 17.28 -3.04
N LYS A 140 6.40 18.53 -2.60
CA LYS A 140 7.40 19.47 -3.17
C LYS A 140 8.84 18.96 -3.08
N GLY A 141 9.15 18.11 -2.10
CA GLY A 141 10.46 17.46 -1.95
C GLY A 141 10.62 16.16 -2.75
N GLY A 142 9.64 15.81 -3.58
CA GLY A 142 9.53 14.54 -4.29
C GLY A 142 9.00 13.40 -3.41
N VAL A 143 8.66 12.30 -4.07
CA VAL A 143 8.25 11.05 -3.45
C VAL A 143 9.48 10.14 -3.31
N ARG A 144 9.60 9.46 -2.17
CA ARG A 144 10.69 8.52 -1.87
C ARG A 144 10.11 7.15 -1.57
N TYR A 145 10.57 6.16 -2.31
CA TYR A 145 10.21 4.76 -2.08
C TYR A 145 11.19 4.12 -1.09
N LEU A 146 10.65 3.54 -0.03
CA LEU A 146 11.40 2.84 1.00
C LEU A 146 11.14 1.34 0.87
N GLU A 147 12.22 0.57 0.91
CA GLU A 147 12.10 -0.88 0.94
C GLU A 147 11.50 -1.37 2.26
N GLY A 148 10.83 -2.51 2.20
CA GLY A 148 10.11 -3.07 3.33
C GLY A 148 8.63 -2.71 3.35
N GLY A 149 8.02 -2.94 4.50
CA GLY A 149 6.62 -2.67 4.72
C GLY A 149 6.05 -3.51 5.85
N ARG A 150 4.99 -2.98 6.43
CA ARG A 150 4.10 -3.67 7.36
C ARG A 150 3.36 -4.86 6.72
N CYS A 151 3.41 -5.07 5.42
CA CYS A 151 2.96 -6.36 4.89
C CYS A 151 4.08 -7.38 4.73
N GLN A 152 5.24 -6.94 4.25
CA GLN A 152 6.39 -7.82 4.04
C GLN A 152 6.91 -8.46 5.33
N TRP A 153 6.96 -7.72 6.46
CA TRP A 153 7.36 -8.28 7.76
C TRP A 153 6.39 -9.37 8.27
N LEU A 154 5.08 -9.24 8.06
CA LEU A 154 4.09 -10.23 8.49
C LEU A 154 4.19 -11.50 7.63
N GLN A 155 4.35 -11.34 6.32
CA GLN A 155 4.57 -12.47 5.41
C GLN A 155 5.87 -13.21 5.74
N ALA A 156 6.98 -12.50 5.96
CA ALA A 156 8.25 -13.10 6.36
C ALA A 156 8.11 -13.89 7.67
N ARG A 157 7.37 -13.37 8.66
CA ARG A 157 7.08 -14.07 9.92
C ARG A 157 6.22 -15.32 9.71
N ASN A 158 5.18 -15.23 8.90
CA ASN A 158 4.28 -16.35 8.64
C ASN A 158 4.97 -17.47 7.85
N HIS A 159 5.80 -17.12 6.87
CA HIS A 159 6.61 -18.09 6.13
C HIS A 159 7.62 -18.82 7.04
N GLN A 160 8.21 -18.11 8.00
CA GLN A 160 9.11 -18.72 8.99
C GLN A 160 8.38 -19.70 9.93
N ARG A 161 7.12 -19.42 10.28
CA ARG A 161 6.26 -20.34 11.04
C ARG A 161 5.83 -21.55 10.22
N SER A 162 5.53 -21.39 8.93
CA SER A 162 5.08 -22.48 8.06
C SER A 162 6.21 -23.41 7.62
N THR A 163 7.45 -22.92 7.55
CA THR A 163 8.62 -23.70 7.11
C THR A 163 9.44 -24.28 8.26
N GLY A 164 9.13 -23.96 9.52
CA GLY A 164 9.91 -24.40 10.68
C GLY A 164 11.37 -23.89 10.68
N ALA A 165 11.76 -23.04 9.74
CA ALA A 165 13.14 -22.65 9.51
C ALA A 165 13.52 -21.48 10.41
N LYS A 166 14.19 -21.76 11.52
CA LYS A 166 14.81 -20.74 12.37
C LYS A 166 15.97 -20.09 11.60
N ARG A 167 15.82 -18.83 11.16
CA ARG A 167 16.95 -17.99 10.79
C ARG A 167 17.45 -17.20 11.99
N LEU A 168 18.75 -17.34 12.27
CA LEU A 168 19.48 -16.53 13.24
C LEU A 168 19.75 -15.15 12.61
N PHE A 169 19.38 -14.09 13.31
CA PHE A 169 19.80 -12.74 12.95
C PHE A 169 21.12 -12.43 13.68
N PRO A 170 22.20 -12.04 12.96
CA PRO A 170 23.42 -11.61 13.62
C PRO A 170 23.16 -10.29 14.35
N HIS A 171 23.33 -10.28 15.67
CA HIS A 171 23.36 -9.04 16.44
C HIS A 171 24.74 -8.38 16.24
N GLN A 172 24.82 -7.31 15.45
CA GLN A 172 26.03 -6.50 15.36
C GLN A 172 26.17 -5.69 16.65
N GLY A 173 27.09 -6.11 17.53
CA GLY A 173 27.60 -5.34 18.66
C GLY A 173 28.87 -4.58 18.27
N LEU A 174 28.94 -3.31 18.66
CA LEU A 174 30.05 -2.39 18.46
C LEU A 174 31.37 -2.87 19.11
N GLU A 175 32.40 -2.99 18.27
CA GLU A 175 33.82 -2.59 18.43
C GLU A 175 34.64 -2.99 19.69
N LYS A 176 35.81 -3.65 19.48
CA LYS A 176 37.16 -3.08 19.68
C LYS A 176 38.35 -4.07 19.50
N HIS A 177 39.23 -3.68 18.58
CA HIS A 177 40.69 -3.89 18.46
C HIS A 177 41.31 -5.20 17.91
N PRO A 178 42.47 -5.07 17.21
CA PRO A 178 42.89 -5.98 16.13
C PRO A 178 44.13 -6.82 16.49
N ARG A 179 44.24 -8.05 15.98
CA ARG A 179 45.54 -8.69 15.73
C ARG A 179 45.47 -9.92 14.82
N ALA A 180 46.33 -9.84 13.80
CA ALA A 180 47.03 -10.88 13.05
C ALA A 180 46.24 -11.91 12.22
N ALA A 181 46.60 -11.92 10.94
CA ALA A 181 46.20 -12.89 9.93
C ALA A 181 46.68 -14.31 10.28
N GLY A 182 45.78 -15.28 10.10
CA GLY A 182 46.09 -16.70 10.05
C GLY A 182 45.08 -17.37 9.12
N ARG A 183 45.53 -17.68 7.89
CA ARG A 183 44.74 -18.47 6.94
C ARG A 183 44.85 -19.93 7.37
N ALA A 184 43.74 -20.57 7.72
CA ALA A 184 43.67 -22.03 7.78
C ALA A 184 42.27 -22.51 7.38
N SER A 185 42.27 -23.31 6.32
CA SER A 185 41.16 -24.06 5.76
C SER A 185 40.69 -25.15 6.74
N GLY A 186 39.42 -25.54 6.64
CA GLY A 186 38.97 -26.89 7.05
C GLY A 186 38.36 -26.99 8.44
N VAL A 187 37.08 -26.63 8.53
CA VAL A 187 36.00 -27.22 9.33
C VAL A 187 36.42 -27.98 10.61
N GLY A 188 36.34 -27.28 11.75
CA GLY A 188 36.58 -27.81 13.09
C GLY A 188 35.56 -27.29 14.10
N HIS A 189 35.19 -28.20 14.99
CA HIS A 189 34.11 -28.18 15.98
C HIS A 189 34.46 -27.34 17.25
N GLU A 190 33.45 -27.15 18.11
CA GLU A 190 33.48 -27.05 19.60
C GLU A 190 33.08 -25.74 20.32
N GLN A 191 32.08 -25.93 21.20
CA GLN A 191 31.86 -25.37 22.55
C GLN A 191 32.11 -23.86 22.79
N GLY A 192 31.03 -23.09 23.00
CA GLY A 192 31.14 -21.76 23.59
C GLY A 192 29.87 -20.93 23.75
N ASP A 193 28.80 -21.23 23.00
CA ASP A 193 27.63 -20.36 23.00
C ASP A 193 26.58 -20.82 24.02
N CYS A 194 26.34 -19.95 25.01
CA CYS A 194 25.21 -20.10 25.93
C CYS A 194 23.93 -19.61 25.23
N PHE A 195 22.96 -20.51 25.07
CA PHE A 195 21.63 -20.18 24.57
C PHE A 195 20.63 -20.26 25.72
N ILE A 196 19.89 -19.18 25.97
CA ILE A 196 18.73 -19.23 26.87
C ILE A 196 17.54 -19.75 26.06
N LEU A 197 17.00 -20.90 26.48
CA LEU A 197 15.72 -21.42 26.03
C LEU A 197 14.68 -21.16 27.12
N GLU A 198 13.80 -20.18 26.89
CA GLU A 198 12.60 -19.98 27.71
C GLU A 198 11.46 -20.79 27.08
N CYS A 199 11.03 -21.85 27.78
CA CYS A 199 9.85 -22.62 27.41
C CYS A 199 8.73 -22.26 28.40
N GLY A 200 7.83 -21.37 27.97
CA GLY A 200 6.56 -21.14 28.67
C GLY A 200 5.58 -22.29 28.36
N SER A 201 4.96 -22.81 29.41
CA SER A 201 3.92 -23.86 29.42
C SER A 201 2.68 -23.51 28.63
#